data_AF-Q6ALA7-F1
#
_entry.id   AF-Q6ALA7-F1
#
_cell.length_a   1.000
_cell.length_b   1.000
_cell.length_c   1.000
_cell.angle_alpha   90.00
_cell.angle_beta   90.00
_cell.angle_gamma   90.00
#
_symmetry.space_group_name_H-M   'P 1'
#
loop_
_entity.id
_entity.type
_entity.pdbx_description
1 polymer ?
#
loop_
_entity_poly.entity_id
_entity_poly.type
_entity_poly.pdbx_seq_one_letter_code
_entity_poly.pdbx_strand_id
1 'polypeptide(L)'
;MKNKTVGRGKNRLLLNIIFGVFCAGVLAFLLSAPEKSTSPLPMDSDHKRFYSMKKKEAEQYCMSCHGPAKENALSAEHPSKFRCLFCHTRPVQK
;
A
#
# COMPACT_ATOMS: atom_id res chain seq x y z
N MET A 1 13.04 18.94 46.14
CA MET A 1 13.05 18.41 44.75
C MET A 1 14.23 17.45 44.60
N LYS A 2 14.00 16.17 44.27
CA LYS A 2 15.09 15.18 44.11
C LYS A 2 15.51 15.11 42.64
N ASN A 3 16.53 15.88 42.25
CA ASN A 3 17.16 15.75 40.94
C ASN A 3 18.01 14.48 40.91
N LYS A 4 17.50 13.41 40.29
CA LYS A 4 18.31 12.25 39.95
C LYS A 4 19.15 12.60 38.72
N THR A 5 20.44 12.79 38.92
CA THR A 5 21.42 12.80 37.83
C THR A 5 21.49 11.40 37.23
N VAL A 6 20.67 11.20 36.22
CA VAL A 6 20.62 10.06 35.30
C VAL A 6 22.06 9.83 34.77
N GLY A 7 22.82 8.92 35.39
CA GLY A 7 24.19 8.56 35.05
C GLY A 7 24.42 8.39 33.53
N ARG A 8 25.29 9.21 32.97
CA ARG A 8 25.39 9.53 31.54
C ARG A 8 25.55 8.31 30.61
N GLY A 9 26.19 7.23 31.08
CA GLY A 9 26.42 5.99 30.30
C GLY A 9 25.30 4.95 30.40
N LYS A 10 24.81 4.67 31.62
CA LYS A 10 23.76 3.66 31.87
C LYS A 10 22.43 4.03 31.22
N ASN A 11 22.13 5.32 31.16
CA ASN A 11 20.89 5.81 30.57
C ASN A 11 20.97 5.92 29.05
N ARG A 12 22.15 6.17 28.48
CA ARG A 12 22.35 6.01 27.03
C ARG A 12 22.24 4.56 26.60
N LEU A 13 22.79 3.63 27.37
CA LEU A 13 22.63 2.19 27.10
C LEU A 13 21.15 1.77 27.17
N LEU A 14 20.43 2.20 28.22
CA LEU A 14 18.99 1.93 28.34
C LEU A 14 18.20 2.51 27.17
N LEU A 15 18.46 3.77 26.78
CA LEU A 15 17.81 4.41 25.65
C LEU A 15 18.11 3.68 24.32
N ASN A 16 19.35 3.25 24.10
CA ASN A 16 19.73 2.50 22.90
C ASN A 16 19.06 1.12 22.83
N ILE A 17 18.93 0.43 23.97
CA ILE A 17 18.21 -0.84 24.05
C ILE A 17 16.72 -0.64 23.74
N ILE A 18 16.09 0.36 24.36
CA ILE A 18 14.68 0.69 24.10
C ILE A 18 14.47 1.04 22.63
N PHE A 19 15.35 1.87 22.05
CA PHE A 19 15.31 2.22 20.63
C PHE A 19 15.47 1.00 19.74
N GLY A 20 16.41 0.11 20.04
CA GLY A 20 16.61 -1.15 19.31
C GLY A 20 15.38 -2.06 19.35
N VAL A 21 14.78 -2.25 20.53
CA VAL A 21 13.54 -3.03 20.69
C VAL A 21 12.39 -2.39 19.92
N PHE A 22 12.25 -1.06 19.97
CA PHE A 22 11.23 -0.34 19.21
C PHE A 22 11.39 -0.55 17.70
N CYS A 23 12.61 -0.38 17.16
CA CYS A 23 12.89 -0.62 15.75
C CYS A 23 12.62 -2.07 15.35
N ALA A 24 13.04 -3.05 16.17
CA ALA A 24 12.76 -4.46 15.93
C ALA A 24 11.26 -4.74 15.91
N GLY A 25 10.48 -4.14 16.82
CA GLY A 25 9.02 -4.25 16.84
C GLY A 25 8.35 -3.68 15.60
N VAL A 26 8.77 -2.49 15.13
CA VAL A 26 8.26 -1.89 13.89
C VAL A 26 8.59 -2.77 12.69
N LEU A 27 9.81 -3.30 12.60
CA LEU A 27 10.20 -4.19 11.51
C LEU A 27 9.40 -5.50 11.52
N ALA A 28 9.23 -6.12 12.69
CA ALA A 28 8.41 -7.33 12.82
C ALA A 28 6.97 -7.06 12.36
N PHE A 29 6.38 -5.94 12.77
CA PHE A 29 5.04 -5.53 12.32
C PHE A 29 4.95 -5.35 10.80
N LEU A 30 5.92 -4.67 10.18
CA LEU A 30 5.95 -4.46 8.72
C LEU A 30 6.16 -5.77 7.94
N LEU A 31 6.94 -6.70 8.49
CA LEU A 31 7.15 -8.03 7.88
C LEU A 31 5.92 -8.93 8.02
N SER A 32 5.04 -8.66 8.98
CA SER A 32 3.74 -9.33 9.11
C SER A 32 2.65 -8.73 8.23
N ALA A 33 2.99 -7.82 7.30
CA ALA A 33 2.01 -7.25 6.38
C ALA A 33 1.33 -8.35 5.55
N PRO A 34 -0.01 -8.36 5.45
CA PRO A 34 -0.75 -9.36 4.69
C PRO A 34 -0.42 -9.29 3.20
N GLU A 35 -0.67 -10.40 2.49
CA GLU A 35 -0.55 -10.43 1.04
C GLU A 35 -1.51 -9.41 0.38
N LYS A 36 -1.20 -9.03 -0.86
CA LYS A 36 -1.97 -8.01 -1.59
C LYS A 36 -3.43 -8.44 -1.70
N SER A 37 -4.32 -7.66 -1.09
CA SER A 37 -5.75 -7.95 -1.03
C SER A 37 -6.54 -7.55 -2.28
N THR A 38 -5.88 -6.99 -3.30
CA THR A 38 -6.52 -6.45 -4.49
C THR A 38 -6.10 -7.18 -5.76
N SER A 39 -7.08 -7.55 -6.58
CA SER A 39 -6.85 -8.24 -7.85
C SER A 39 -6.02 -7.37 -8.82
N PRO A 40 -5.03 -7.95 -9.50
CA PRO A 40 -4.26 -7.24 -10.52
C PRO A 40 -5.13 -6.92 -11.74
N LEU A 41 -4.65 -6.01 -12.59
CA LEU A 41 -5.26 -5.76 -13.89
C LEU A 41 -5.19 -7.05 -14.74
N PRO A 42 -6.30 -7.51 -15.34
CA PRO A 42 -6.27 -8.68 -16.24
C PRO A 42 -5.37 -8.48 -17.46
N MET A 43 -4.93 -9.58 -18.07
CA MET A 43 -4.21 -9.57 -19.36
C MET A 43 -5.08 -10.17 -20.47
N ASP A 44 -6.24 -9.56 -20.67
CA ASP A 44 -7.17 -9.90 -21.75
C ASP A 44 -7.17 -8.82 -22.84
N SER A 45 -7.96 -9.05 -23.90
CA SER A 45 -8.11 -8.12 -25.03
C SER A 45 -8.57 -6.73 -24.62
N ASP A 46 -9.42 -6.63 -23.60
CA ASP A 46 -10.09 -5.39 -23.19
C ASP A 46 -9.15 -4.51 -22.36
N HIS A 47 -8.25 -5.15 -21.61
CA HIS A 47 -7.30 -4.49 -20.72
C HIS A 47 -5.92 -4.29 -21.33
N LYS A 48 -5.57 -5.02 -22.41
CA LYS A 48 -4.23 -5.01 -23.03
C LYS A 48 -3.74 -3.60 -23.39
N ARG A 49 -4.64 -2.74 -23.87
CA ARG A 49 -4.29 -1.36 -24.26
C ARG A 49 -3.77 -0.51 -23.09
N PHE A 50 -4.20 -0.79 -21.86
CA PHE A 50 -3.81 -0.01 -20.69
C PHE A 50 -2.39 -0.33 -20.19
N TYR A 51 -1.78 -1.43 -20.68
CA TYR A 51 -0.40 -1.79 -20.34
C TYR A 51 0.64 -0.88 -20.98
N SER A 52 0.36 -0.35 -22.18
CA SER A 52 1.25 0.59 -22.87
C SER A 52 1.00 2.06 -22.51
N MET A 53 -0.13 2.36 -21.84
CA MET A 53 -0.50 3.73 -21.47
C MET A 53 0.15 4.19 -20.15
N LYS A 54 0.26 5.53 -20.00
CA LYS A 54 0.62 6.16 -18.73
C LYS A 54 -0.49 5.91 -17.70
N LYS A 55 -0.11 5.70 -16.43
CA LYS A 55 -1.07 5.33 -15.36
C LYS A 55 -2.28 6.26 -15.28
N LYS A 56 -2.03 7.57 -15.17
CA LYS A 56 -3.10 8.58 -15.05
C LYS A 56 -4.01 8.65 -16.28
N GLU A 57 -3.46 8.39 -17.45
CA GLU A 57 -4.20 8.42 -18.72
C GLU A 57 -5.11 7.19 -18.83
N ALA A 58 -4.58 6.00 -18.55
CA ALA A 58 -5.37 4.76 -18.55
C ALA A 58 -6.56 4.82 -17.57
N GLU A 59 -6.35 5.41 -16.39
CA GLU A 59 -7.38 5.55 -15.35
C GLU A 59 -8.62 6.34 -15.81
N GLN A 60 -8.50 7.20 -16.82
CA GLN A 60 -9.65 7.96 -17.36
C GLN A 60 -10.66 7.06 -18.08
N TYR A 61 -10.23 5.91 -18.59
CA TYR A 61 -11.06 5.02 -19.39
C TYR A 61 -11.73 3.92 -18.57
N CYS A 62 -11.27 3.64 -17.34
CA CYS A 62 -11.77 2.52 -16.54
C CYS A 62 -13.28 2.63 -16.26
N MET A 63 -13.77 3.84 -16.01
CA MET A 63 -15.17 4.10 -15.66
C MET A 63 -16.14 3.93 -16.83
N SER A 64 -15.67 3.74 -18.07
CA SER A 64 -16.56 3.45 -19.20
C SER A 64 -17.31 2.13 -19.02
N CYS A 65 -16.64 1.13 -18.41
CA CYS A 65 -17.17 -0.21 -18.15
C CYS A 65 -17.35 -0.49 -16.65
N HIS A 66 -16.55 0.14 -15.78
CA HIS A 66 -16.62 0.00 -14.32
C HIS A 66 -17.44 1.09 -13.62
N GLY A 67 -18.08 1.98 -14.37
CA GLY A 67 -18.92 3.05 -13.84
C GLY A 67 -20.21 2.55 -13.16
N PRO A 68 -20.93 3.44 -12.45
CA PRO A 68 -22.25 3.12 -11.93
C PRO A 68 -23.19 2.68 -13.07
N ALA A 69 -23.95 1.60 -12.84
CA ALA A 69 -24.89 1.04 -13.82
C ALA A 69 -24.25 0.61 -15.17
N LYS A 70 -22.96 0.28 -15.17
CA LYS A 70 -22.28 -0.34 -16.31
C LYS A 70 -22.21 -1.86 -16.14
N GLU A 71 -21.94 -2.54 -17.24
CA GLU A 71 -21.90 -4.01 -17.31
C GLU A 71 -20.99 -4.65 -16.25
N ASN A 72 -19.86 -4.00 -15.94
CA ASN A 72 -18.89 -4.47 -14.96
C ASN A 72 -18.72 -3.46 -13.81
N ALA A 73 -19.82 -2.93 -13.28
CA ALA A 73 -19.80 -1.94 -12.21
C ALA A 73 -18.94 -2.39 -11.00
N LEU A 74 -18.26 -1.42 -10.39
CA LEU A 74 -17.49 -1.63 -9.16
C LEU A 74 -18.40 -2.09 -8.01
N SER A 75 -17.85 -2.91 -7.10
CA SER A 75 -18.56 -3.30 -5.87
C SER A 75 -18.97 -2.09 -5.03
N ALA A 76 -20.03 -2.26 -4.24
CA ALA A 76 -20.50 -1.26 -3.28
C ALA A 76 -19.43 -0.92 -2.24
N GLU A 77 -18.58 -1.88 -1.85
CA GLU A 77 -17.48 -1.67 -0.91
C GLU A 77 -16.22 -1.05 -1.55
N HIS A 78 -16.21 -0.73 -2.85
CA HIS A 78 -15.02 -0.21 -3.50
C HIS A 78 -14.64 1.18 -2.92
N PRO A 79 -13.37 1.40 -2.52
CA PRO A 79 -12.91 2.68 -1.99
C PRO A 79 -12.94 3.80 -3.04
N SER A 80 -12.45 4.99 -2.69
CA SER A 80 -12.49 6.18 -3.56
C SER A 80 -11.94 5.91 -4.98
N LYS A 81 -12.64 6.41 -6.01
CA LYS A 81 -12.49 6.02 -7.41
C LYS A 81 -11.43 6.78 -8.21
N PHE A 82 -10.50 7.47 -7.54
CA PHE A 82 -9.64 8.45 -8.22
C PHE A 82 -8.35 7.85 -8.82
N ARG A 83 -7.97 6.62 -8.44
CA ARG A 83 -6.70 6.00 -8.85
C ARG A 83 -6.75 4.47 -8.92
N CYS A 84 -7.37 3.94 -9.98
CA CYS A 84 -7.56 2.50 -10.17
C CYS A 84 -6.23 1.72 -10.14
N LEU A 85 -5.19 2.20 -10.84
CA LEU A 85 -3.92 1.48 -11.02
C LEU A 85 -2.95 1.64 -9.85
N PHE A 86 -3.40 2.24 -8.74
CA PHE A 86 -2.65 2.24 -7.48
C PHE A 86 -2.80 0.91 -6.76
N CYS A 87 -4.03 0.45 -6.59
CA CYS A 87 -4.35 -0.82 -5.94
C CYS A 87 -4.46 -1.96 -6.97
N HIS A 88 -5.14 -1.73 -8.10
CA HIS A 88 -5.22 -2.70 -9.20
C HIS A 88 -3.96 -2.63 -10.07
N THR A 89 -2.86 -3.14 -9.52
CA THR A 89 -1.55 -3.06 -10.16
C THR A 89 -1.49 -3.88 -11.44
N ARG A 90 -0.71 -3.40 -12.41
CA ARG A 90 -0.28 -4.24 -13.54
C ARG A 90 0.62 -5.35 -12.97
N PRO A 91 0.34 -6.63 -13.23
CA PRO A 91 1.22 -7.69 -12.80
C PRO A 91 2.59 -7.43 -13.42
N VAL A 92 3.64 -7.59 -12.60
CA VAL A 92 5.01 -7.55 -13.09
C VAL A 92 5.16 -8.80 -13.96
N GLN A 93 5.27 -8.59 -15.28
CA GLN A 93 5.71 -9.62 -16.21
C GLN A 93 7.11 -10.02 -15.73
N LYS A 94 7.22 -11.15 -15.01
CA LYS A 94 8.51 -11.72 -14.66
C LYS A 94 9.14 -12.33 -15.91
#